data_AF-A0A1I3S987-F1
#
_entry.id   AF-A0A1I3S987-F1
#
_cell.length_a   1.000
_cell.length_b   1.000
_cell.length_c   1.000
_cell.angle_alpha   90.00
_cell.angle_beta   90.00
_cell.angle_gamma   90.00
#
_symmetry.space_group_name_H-M   'P 1'
#
loop_
_entity.id
_entity.type
_entity.pdbx_description
1 polymer ?
#
loop_
_entity_poly.entity_id
_entity_poly.type
_entity_poly.pdbx_seq_one_letter_code
_entity_poly.pdbx_strand_id
1 'polypeptide(L)' 'MVDAEQNRPIRMARLFRDIQTGSPLGLLGVDMDYRVIDDIVSRLHSGYNSSLILVDEDGNTIL' A
#
# COMPACT_ATOMS: atom_id res chain seq x y z
N MET A 1 -3.97 -7.34 23.22
CA MET A 1 -2.69 -6.95 22.64
C MET A 1 -2.84 -7.01 21.13
N VAL A 2 -3.32 -5.93 20.49
CA VAL A 2 -3.66 -5.88 19.05
C VAL A 2 -3.02 -4.67 18.33
N ASP A 3 -2.44 -3.70 19.06
CA ASP A 3 -2.14 -2.38 18.48
C ASP A 3 -0.74 -2.20 17.84
N ALA A 4 0.20 -3.13 18.06
CA ALA A 4 1.60 -2.93 17.60
C ALA A 4 1.84 -3.32 16.13
N GLU A 5 0.97 -4.15 15.54
CA GLU A 5 1.07 -4.58 14.14
C GLU A 5 0.35 -3.64 13.17
N GLN A 6 -0.77 -3.03 13.59
CA GLN A 6 -1.53 -2.09 12.75
C GLN A 6 -0.79 -0.76 12.50
N ASN A 7 0.13 -0.38 13.39
CA ASN A 7 0.90 0.86 13.28
C ASN A 7 2.22 0.73 12.50
N ARG A 8 2.48 -0.43 11.86
CA ARG A 8 3.70 -0.58 11.07
C ARG A 8 3.56 0.21 9.77
N PRO A 9 4.55 1.05 9.40
CA PRO A 9 4.50 1.79 8.15
C PRO A 9 4.44 0.82 6.97
N ILE A 10 3.55 1.12 6.03
CA ILE A 10 3.40 0.38 4.78
C ILE A 10 4.51 0.85 3.85
N ARG A 11 5.40 -0.06 3.45
CA ARG A 11 6.50 0.25 2.55
C ARG A 11 6.06 0.06 1.11
N MET A 12 6.04 1.14 0.34
CA MET A 12 5.71 1.12 -1.08
C MET A 12 6.95 1.53 -1.88
N ALA A 13 7.21 0.85 -2.98
CA ALA A 13 8.35 1.16 -3.83
C ALA A 13 7.96 1.23 -5.30
N ARG A 14 8.53 2.19 -6.02
CA ARG A 14 8.41 2.29 -7.48
C ARG A 14 9.78 2.09 -8.12
N LEU A 15 9.90 1.02 -8.91
CA LEU A 15 11.06 0.77 -9.75
C LEU A 15 10.97 1.64 -11.01
N PHE A 16 11.96 2.50 -11.22
CA PHE A 16 12.11 3.26 -12.45
C PHE A 16 12.92 2.44 -13.42
N ARG A 17 12.38 2.25 -14.61
CA ARG A 17 13.05 1.57 -15.71
C ARG A 17 13.15 2.51 -16.89
N ASP A 18 14.27 2.40 -17.59
CA ASP A 18 14.42 3.00 -18.90
C ASP A 18 13.41 2.35 -19.86
N ILE A 19 12.60 3.16 -20.53
CA ILE A 19 11.48 2.64 -21.33
C ILE A 19 11.92 1.95 -22.61
N GLN A 20 13.13 2.27 -23.11
CA GLN A 20 13.65 1.73 -24.37
C GLN A 20 14.39 0.41 -24.14
N THR A 21 15.13 0.31 -23.04
CA THR A 21 16.01 -0.84 -22.73
C THR A 21 15.47 -1.74 -21.62
N GLY A 22 14.48 -1.28 -20.86
CA GLY A 22 13.97 -1.98 -19.67
C GLY A 22 14.93 -1.96 -18.47
N SER A 23 16.09 -1.33 -18.60
CA SER A 23 17.14 -1.33 -17.57
C SER A 23 16.68 -0.59 -16.32
N PRO A 24 17.00 -1.07 -15.10
CA PRO A 24 16.65 -0.37 -13.87
C PRO A 24 17.47 0.93 -13.77
N LEU A 25 16.76 2.04 -13.62
CA LEU A 25 17.34 3.37 -13.41
C LEU A 25 17.45 3.71 -11.92
N GLY A 26 16.60 3.12 -11.10
CA GLY A 26 16.60 3.34 -9.65
C GLY A 26 15.33 2.85 -8.98
N LEU A 27 15.34 2.86 -7.65
CA LEU A 27 14.22 2.49 -6.80
C LEU A 27 13.88 3.67 -5.90
N LEU A 28 12.62 4.12 -5.91
CA LEU A 28 12.11 5.05 -4.91
C LEU A 28 11.24 4.28 -3.93
N GLY A 29 11.69 4.19 -2.68
CA GLY A 29 10.89 3.68 -1.58
C GLY A 29 10.28 4.84 -0.78
N VAL A 30 9.03 4.67 -0.37
CA VAL A 30 8.34 5.59 0.56
C VAL A 30 7.70 4.75 1.65
N ASP A 31 7.95 5.13 2.90
CA ASP A 31 7.24 4.58 4.05
C ASP A 31 5.98 5.42 4.27
N MET A 32 4.81 4.80 4.14
CA MET A 32 3.52 5.44 4.36
C MET A 32 2.89 5.02 5.67
N ASP A 33 2.26 6.00 6.32
CA ASP A 33 1.41 5.75 7.47
C ASP A 33 0.12 5.07 7.00
N TYR A 34 -0.25 3.97 7.66
CA TYR A 34 -1.45 3.19 7.32
C TYR A 34 -2.73 4.04 7.34
N ARG A 35 -2.77 5.09 8.19
CA ARG A 35 -3.91 6.01 8.28
C ARG A 35 -4.20 6.72 6.97
N VAL A 36 -3.17 6.95 6.14
CA VAL A 36 -3.34 7.58 4.81
C VAL A 36 -4.12 6.66 3.87
N ILE A 37 -3.86 5.34 3.92
CA ILE A 37 -4.58 4.37 3.10
C ILE A 37 -6.04 4.28 3.56
N ASP A 38 -6.28 4.24 4.87
CA ASP A 38 -7.62 4.23 5.45
C ASP A 38 -8.43 5.48 5.05
N ASP A 39 -7.79 6.66 5.06
CA ASP A 39 -8.40 7.93 4.63
C ASP A 39 -8.72 7.95 3.12
N ILE A 40 -7.87 7.37 2.27
CA ILE A 40 -8.13 7.26 0.82
C ILE A 40 -9.32 6.31 0.58
N VAL A 41 -9.34 5.18 1.28
CA VAL A 41 -10.37 4.15 1.10
C VAL A 41 -11.71 4.63 1.62
N SER A 42 -11.77 5.23 2.79
CA SER A 42 -13.02 5.75 3.37
C SER A 42 -13.72 6.75 2.44
N ARG A 43 -12.96 7.53 1.66
CA ARG A 43 -13.48 8.43 0.62
C ARG A 43 -14.04 7.69 -0.60
N LEU A 44 -13.52 6.51 -0.94
CA LEU A 44 -14.07 5.64 -1.99
C LEU A 44 -15.32 4.89 -1.51
N HIS A 45 -15.51 4.80 -0.20
CA HIS A 45 -16.52 3.98 0.48
C HIS A 45 -17.91 4.62 0.57
N SER A 46 -18.15 5.77 -0.07
CA SER A 46 -19.43 6.49 0.00
C SER A 46 -20.56 5.73 -0.73
N GLY A 47 -21.17 4.74 -0.08
CA GLY A 47 -22.45 4.17 -0.49
C GLY A 47 -22.64 2.66 -0.36
N TYR A 48 -21.59 1.88 -0.06
CA TYR A 48 -21.68 0.42 0.00
C TYR A 48 -21.33 -0.13 1.38
N ASN A 49 -22.11 -1.11 1.85
CA ASN A 49 -21.85 -1.87 3.07
C ASN A 49 -20.81 -2.97 2.77
N SER A 50 -19.56 -2.55 2.55
CA SER A 50 -18.42 -3.41 2.23
C SER A 50 -17.31 -3.28 3.29
N SER A 51 -16.39 -4.25 3.32
CA SER A 51 -15.15 -4.17 4.08
C SER A 51 -13.98 -4.12 3.11
N LEU A 52 -13.01 -3.24 3.36
CA LEU A 52 -11.74 -3.25 2.62
C LEU A 52 -10.78 -4.23 3.30
N ILE A 53 -10.09 -5.02 2.49
CA ILE A 53 -9.00 -5.90 2.89
C ILE A 53 -7.77 -5.47 2.10
N LEU A 54 -6.64 -5.22 2.77
CA LEU A 54 -5.39 -4.93 2.09
C LEU A 54 -4.64 -6.24 1.86
N VAL A 55 -4.21 -6.47 0.62
CA VAL A 55 -3.57 -7.72 0.20
C VAL A 55 -2.20 -7.41 -0.39
N ASP A 56 -1.18 -8.15 0.00
CA ASP A 56 0.16 -8.04 -0.59
C ASP A 56 0.22 -8.67 -1.99
N GLU A 57 1.39 -8.60 -2.63
CA GLU A 57 1.62 -9.16 -3.96
C GLU A 57 1.50 -10.69 -4.02
N ASP A 58 1.63 -11.38 -2.88
CA ASP A 58 1.53 -12.83 -2.73
C ASP A 58 0.10 -13.28 -2.38
N GLY A 59 -0.84 -12.36 -2.19
CA GLY A 59 -2.22 -12.67 -1.82
C GLY A 59 -2.46 -12.74 -0.31
N ASN A 60 -1.49 -12.39 0.53
CA ASN A 60 -1.67 -12.38 1.99
C ASN A 60 -2.38 -11.12 2.45
N THR A 61 -3.32 -11.29 3.37
CA THR A 61 -3.97 -10.18 4.04
C THR A 61 -2.98 -9.45 4.94
N ILE A 62 -2.73 -8.19 4.62
CA ILE A 62 -1.97 -7.26 5.45
C ILE A 62 -2.91 -6.64 6.51
N LEU A 63 -4.21 -6.51 6.20
CA LEU A 63 -5.27 -6.02 7.08
C LEU A 63 -6.65 -6.54 6.66
#